data_AF-A0A6I6JJX9-F1
#
_entry.id   AF-A0A6I6JJX9-F1
#
_cell.length_a   1.000
_cell.length_b   1.000
_cell.length_c   1.000
_cell.angle_alpha   90.00
_cell.angle_beta   90.00
_cell.angle_gamma   90.00
#
_symmetry.space_group_name_H-M   'P 1'
#
loop_
_entity.id
_entity.type
_entity.pdbx_description
1 polymer ?
#
loop_
_entity_poly.entity_id
_entity_poly.type
_entity_poly.pdbx_seq_one_letter_code
_entity_poly.pdbx_strand_id
1 'polypeptide(L)'
;MKKLTTLTMALALTLLVSGFAFAMQGMDHSAMKAGDMSMQDSMKVINDNIAMMKADVETMKDAGQRKAAMGAMNKHMTNMHHGMAGVEAHAKANHDTMMEDSMKQLNKDMMVTMKGMGMMKKDADKGISMMEEGIAKMEKAMHSVKGMK
;
A
#
# COMPACT_ATOMS: atom_id res chain seq x y z
N MET A 1 28.94 49.93 11.38
CA MET A 1 28.19 48.88 12.09
C MET A 1 27.17 48.30 11.12
N LYS A 2 27.43 47.07 10.65
CA LYS A 2 26.60 46.33 9.69
C LYS A 2 26.04 45.11 10.43
N LYS A 3 24.87 44.64 9.99
CA LYS A 3 24.22 43.34 10.29
C LYS A 3 23.33 43.32 11.54
N LEU A 4 22.06 43.70 11.43
CA LEU A 4 21.03 43.30 12.40
C LEU A 4 19.59 43.33 11.82
N THR A 5 19.40 43.10 10.51
CA THR A 5 18.08 43.32 9.88
C THR A 5 17.66 42.20 8.93
N THR A 6 17.99 40.94 9.24
CA THR A 6 17.68 39.81 8.33
C THR A 6 17.28 38.52 9.06
N LEU A 7 16.69 38.62 10.25
CA LEU A 7 16.32 37.40 11.03
C LEU A 7 14.84 37.25 11.37
N THR A 8 13.97 38.20 11.01
CA THR A 8 12.57 38.20 11.48
C THR A 8 11.55 37.68 10.47
N MET A 9 11.94 37.35 9.24
CA MET A 9 11.00 36.93 8.19
C MET A 9 10.95 35.42 7.91
N ALA A 10 11.71 34.61 8.65
CA ALA A 10 11.73 33.15 8.46
C ALA A 10 10.68 32.39 9.33
N LEU A 11 10.02 33.07 10.28
CA LEU A 11 9.14 32.39 11.24
C LEU A 11 7.66 32.30 10.81
N ALA A 12 7.26 32.95 9.71
CA ALA A 12 5.86 33.01 9.30
C ALA A 12 5.46 31.91 8.29
N LEU A 13 6.41 31.19 7.69
CA LEU A 13 6.14 30.16 6.68
C LEU A 13 6.01 28.74 7.25
N THR A 14 6.33 28.52 8.53
CA THR A 14 6.18 27.22 9.20
C THR A 14 4.78 26.97 9.74
N LEU A 15 3.88 27.97 9.75
CA LEU A 15 2.53 27.83 10.30
C LEU A 15 1.46 27.35 9.31
N LEU A 16 1.80 27.14 8.03
CA LEU A 16 0.86 26.62 7.02
C LEU A 16 0.94 25.10 6.80
N VAL A 17 1.87 24.39 7.43
CA VAL A 17 2.03 22.93 7.26
C VAL A 17 1.30 22.13 8.35
N SER A 18 0.80 22.77 9.41
CA SER A 18 0.10 22.12 10.52
C SER A 18 -1.36 21.74 10.23
N GLY A 19 -1.88 21.98 9.02
CA GLY A 19 -3.28 21.72 8.67
C GLY A 19 -3.64 20.31 8.21
N PHE A 20 -2.66 19.45 7.86
CA PHE A 20 -2.95 18.11 7.31
C PHE A 20 -2.56 16.94 8.22
N ALA A 21 -2.04 17.19 9.42
CA ALA A 21 -1.62 16.12 10.33
C ALA A 21 -2.77 15.48 11.15
N PHE A 22 -3.99 16.02 11.11
CA PHE A 22 -5.12 15.55 11.92
C PHE A 22 -6.16 14.73 11.12
N ALA A 23 -5.73 13.80 10.27
CA ALA A 23 -6.65 12.81 9.68
C ALA A 23 -6.06 11.40 9.42
N MET A 24 -4.77 11.15 9.68
CA MET A 24 -4.16 9.83 9.44
C MET A 24 -3.43 9.24 10.65
N GLN A 25 -3.70 9.74 11.86
CA GLN A 25 -3.13 9.22 13.10
C GLN A 25 -4.22 8.42 13.84
N GLY A 26 -4.39 7.15 13.45
CA GLY A 26 -5.37 6.29 14.13
C GLY A 26 -5.76 4.99 13.43
N MET A 27 -5.11 4.62 12.33
CA MET A 27 -5.35 3.34 11.66
C MET A 27 -4.06 2.53 11.60
N ASP A 28 -3.49 2.27 12.79
CA ASP A 28 -2.48 1.23 12.94
C ASP A 28 -3.18 -0.15 12.84
N HIS A 29 -3.41 -0.59 11.61
CA HIS A 29 -4.02 -1.90 11.31
C HIS A 29 -3.08 -3.08 11.63
N SER A 30 -1.85 -2.82 12.08
CA SER A 30 -0.89 -3.89 12.39
C SER A 30 -1.20 -4.64 13.69
N ALA A 31 -2.09 -4.10 14.54
CA ALA A 31 -2.55 -4.72 15.78
C ALA A 31 -3.85 -5.55 15.65
N MET A 32 -4.55 -5.51 14.51
CA MET A 32 -5.79 -6.29 14.31
C MET A 32 -5.44 -7.71 13.86
N LYS A 33 -5.98 -8.73 14.52
CA LYS A 33 -5.83 -10.12 14.06
C LYS A 33 -6.58 -10.29 12.73
N ALA A 34 -6.03 -11.15 11.88
CA ALA A 34 -6.47 -11.42 10.50
C ALA A 34 -7.94 -11.88 10.32
N GLY A 35 -8.74 -12.00 11.38
CA GLY A 35 -10.17 -12.35 11.33
C GLY A 35 -11.10 -11.40 12.09
N ASP A 36 -10.57 -10.38 12.76
CA ASP A 36 -11.38 -9.45 13.56
C ASP A 36 -11.91 -8.26 12.73
N MET A 37 -11.47 -8.13 11.49
CA MET A 37 -11.86 -7.04 10.60
C MET A 37 -13.19 -7.33 9.88
N SER A 38 -14.03 -6.31 9.75
CA SER A 38 -15.22 -6.39 8.89
C SER A 38 -14.80 -6.59 7.42
N MET A 39 -15.69 -7.13 6.59
CA MET A 39 -15.44 -7.28 5.15
C MET A 39 -15.14 -5.92 4.50
N GLN A 40 -15.87 -4.87 4.91
CA GLN A 40 -15.69 -3.52 4.39
C GLN A 40 -14.30 -2.95 4.74
N ASP A 41 -13.87 -3.10 5.99
CA ASP A 41 -12.55 -2.64 6.44
C ASP A 41 -11.44 -3.45 5.76
N SER A 42 -11.64 -4.75 5.61
CA SER A 42 -10.73 -5.65 4.90
C SER A 42 -10.54 -5.21 3.44
N MET A 43 -11.63 -4.95 2.74
CA MET A 43 -11.58 -4.44 1.37
C MET A 43 -10.95 -3.05 1.31
N LYS A 44 -11.20 -2.17 2.29
CA LYS A 44 -10.56 -0.85 2.37
C LYS A 44 -9.05 -0.98 2.54
N VAL A 45 -8.59 -1.79 3.49
CA VAL A 45 -7.17 -2.05 3.73
C VAL A 45 -6.48 -2.57 2.46
N ILE A 46 -7.11 -3.51 1.74
CA ILE A 46 -6.55 -4.00 0.47
C ILE A 46 -6.40 -2.85 -0.54
N ASN A 47 -7.47 -2.07 -0.76
CA ASN A 47 -7.44 -0.97 -1.74
C ASN A 47 -6.42 0.12 -1.40
N ASP A 48 -6.40 0.55 -0.14
CA ASP A 48 -5.48 1.60 0.32
C ASP A 48 -4.02 1.13 0.17
N ASN A 49 -3.73 -0.13 0.49
CA ASN A 49 -2.37 -0.66 0.36
C ASN A 49 -1.97 -0.86 -1.10
N ILE A 50 -2.85 -1.24 -2.02
CA ILE A 50 -2.55 -1.27 -3.46
C ILE A 50 -2.17 0.14 -3.96
N ALA A 51 -2.89 1.18 -3.53
CA ALA A 51 -2.59 2.56 -3.90
C ALA A 51 -1.22 3.02 -3.34
N MET A 52 -0.92 2.71 -2.08
CA MET A 52 0.36 3.03 -1.47
C MET A 52 1.51 2.27 -2.13
N MET A 53 1.31 0.99 -2.47
CA MET A 53 2.28 0.18 -3.21
C MET A 53 2.63 0.80 -4.57
N LYS A 54 1.64 1.34 -5.28
CA LYS A 54 1.87 2.04 -6.55
C LYS A 54 2.75 3.28 -6.36
N ALA A 55 2.48 4.08 -5.33
CA ALA A 55 3.28 5.25 -4.98
C ALA A 55 4.73 4.86 -4.60
N ASP A 56 4.91 3.76 -3.89
CA ASP A 56 6.24 3.23 -3.57
C ASP A 56 7.01 2.82 -4.83
N VAL A 57 6.35 2.17 -5.79
CA VAL A 57 7.00 1.77 -7.05
C VAL A 57 7.44 2.99 -7.86
N GLU A 58 6.62 4.04 -7.91
CA GLU A 58 7.04 5.32 -8.51
C GLU A 58 8.25 5.91 -7.78
N THR A 59 8.25 5.85 -6.45
CA THR A 59 9.38 6.30 -5.62
C THR A 59 10.64 5.47 -5.87
N MET A 60 10.52 4.17 -6.16
CA MET A 60 11.66 3.29 -6.48
C MET A 60 12.34 3.62 -7.81
N LYS A 61 11.72 4.42 -8.68
CA LYS A 61 12.38 4.93 -9.90
C LYS A 61 13.58 5.81 -9.54
N ASP A 62 13.52 6.50 -8.39
CA ASP A 62 14.67 7.17 -7.79
C ASP A 62 15.56 6.18 -7.02
N ALA A 63 16.79 6.00 -7.50
CA ALA A 63 17.79 5.12 -6.89
C ALA A 63 18.10 5.45 -5.42
N GLY A 64 18.06 6.73 -5.03
CA GLY A 64 18.31 7.16 -3.65
C GLY A 64 17.21 6.76 -2.67
N GLN A 65 15.99 6.56 -3.17
CA GLN A 65 14.81 6.25 -2.36
C GLN A 65 14.41 4.76 -2.38
N ARG A 66 14.96 3.97 -3.31
CA ARG A 66 14.63 2.54 -3.48
C ARG A 66 14.58 1.74 -2.18
N LYS A 67 15.57 1.89 -1.30
CA LYS A 67 15.63 1.09 -0.06
C LYS A 67 14.48 1.43 0.89
N ALA A 68 14.17 2.71 1.04
CA ALA A 68 13.07 3.17 1.89
C ALA A 68 11.72 2.72 1.30
N ALA A 69 11.52 2.94 0.01
CA ALA A 69 10.31 2.53 -0.70
C ALA A 69 10.11 1.00 -0.68
N MET A 70 11.16 0.18 -0.86
CA MET A 70 11.05 -1.28 -0.71
C MET A 70 10.65 -1.69 0.71
N GLY A 71 11.12 -0.95 1.73
CA GLY A 71 10.72 -1.17 3.12
C GLY A 71 9.25 -0.83 3.37
N ALA A 72 8.76 0.28 2.81
CA ALA A 72 7.34 0.65 2.86
C ALA A 72 6.48 -0.39 2.12
N MET A 73 6.88 -0.79 0.92
CA MET A 73 6.19 -1.80 0.12
C MET A 73 6.00 -3.13 0.86
N ASN A 74 7.01 -3.60 1.60
CA ASN A 74 6.89 -4.80 2.44
C ASN A 74 5.81 -4.66 3.52
N LYS A 75 5.71 -3.48 4.16
CA LYS A 75 4.66 -3.21 5.16
C LYS A 75 3.29 -3.21 4.50
N HIS A 76 3.16 -2.58 3.34
CA HIS A 76 1.89 -2.52 2.62
C HIS A 76 1.42 -3.91 2.16
N MET A 77 2.32 -4.75 1.66
CA MET A 77 1.99 -6.14 1.32
C MET A 77 1.55 -6.95 2.56
N THR A 78 2.17 -6.73 3.72
CA THR A 78 1.79 -7.41 4.96
C THR A 78 0.40 -6.98 5.42
N ASN A 79 0.13 -5.68 5.41
CA ASN A 79 -1.19 -5.15 5.74
C ASN A 79 -2.27 -5.62 4.74
N MET A 80 -1.91 -5.66 3.46
CA MET A 80 -2.78 -6.21 2.41
C MET A 80 -3.09 -7.69 2.68
N HIS A 81 -2.09 -8.50 3.06
CA HIS A 81 -2.30 -9.91 3.43
C HIS A 81 -3.25 -10.05 4.64
N HIS A 82 -3.19 -9.16 5.63
CA HIS A 82 -4.17 -9.15 6.72
C HIS A 82 -5.58 -8.79 6.23
N GLY A 83 -5.71 -7.79 5.37
CA GLY A 83 -7.00 -7.47 4.74
C GLY A 83 -7.56 -8.65 3.93
N MET A 84 -6.70 -9.34 3.17
CA MET A 84 -7.11 -10.52 2.40
C MET A 84 -7.62 -11.64 3.30
N ALA A 85 -6.92 -11.93 4.40
CA ALA A 85 -7.36 -12.95 5.34
C ALA A 85 -8.72 -12.60 5.97
N GLY A 86 -8.99 -11.32 6.24
CA GLY A 86 -10.31 -10.85 6.66
C GLY A 86 -11.38 -11.13 5.61
N VAL A 87 -11.14 -10.78 4.34
CA VAL A 87 -12.06 -11.08 3.24
C VAL A 87 -12.27 -12.59 3.07
N GLU A 88 -11.21 -13.40 3.12
CA GLU A 88 -11.31 -14.86 3.02
C GLU A 88 -12.12 -15.47 4.16
N ALA A 89 -12.01 -14.95 5.38
CA ALA A 89 -12.82 -15.39 6.51
C ALA A 89 -14.31 -15.11 6.28
N HIS A 90 -14.65 -13.91 5.78
CA HIS A 90 -16.03 -13.57 5.40
C HIS A 90 -16.53 -14.42 4.23
N ALA A 91 -15.70 -14.66 3.22
CA ALA A 91 -16.05 -15.49 2.07
C ALA A 91 -16.38 -16.92 2.50
N LYS A 92 -15.54 -17.53 3.33
CA LYS A 92 -15.75 -18.87 3.89
C LYS A 92 -17.03 -18.96 4.72
N ALA A 93 -17.27 -17.97 5.58
CA ALA A 93 -18.45 -17.93 6.43
C ALA A 93 -19.76 -17.84 5.63
N ASN A 94 -19.71 -17.19 4.45
CA ASN A 94 -20.86 -17.00 3.56
C ASN A 94 -20.89 -17.99 2.39
N HIS A 95 -19.97 -18.95 2.32
CA HIS A 95 -19.78 -19.87 1.19
C HIS A 95 -19.63 -19.15 -0.17
N ASP A 96 -19.02 -17.97 -0.19
CA ASP A 96 -18.79 -17.18 -1.39
C ASP A 96 -17.50 -17.64 -2.09
N THR A 97 -17.65 -18.64 -2.96
CA THR A 97 -16.53 -19.23 -3.72
C THR A 97 -15.91 -18.25 -4.71
N MET A 98 -16.68 -17.30 -5.24
CA MET A 98 -16.16 -16.28 -6.16
C MET A 98 -15.22 -15.31 -5.44
N MET A 99 -15.57 -14.92 -4.22
CA MET A 99 -14.72 -14.10 -3.37
C MET A 99 -13.44 -14.83 -2.97
N GLU A 100 -13.53 -16.10 -2.57
CA GLU A 100 -12.33 -16.91 -2.26
C GLU A 100 -11.38 -17.00 -3.46
N ASP A 101 -11.90 -17.29 -4.65
CA ASP A 101 -11.08 -17.40 -5.85
C ASP A 101 -10.48 -16.05 -6.26
N SER A 102 -11.20 -14.96 -6.03
CA SER A 102 -10.66 -13.61 -6.22
C SER A 102 -9.51 -13.31 -5.26
N MET A 103 -9.60 -13.72 -3.99
CA MET A 103 -8.50 -13.56 -3.02
C MET A 103 -7.30 -14.45 -3.36
N LYS A 104 -7.52 -15.68 -3.83
CA LYS A 104 -6.43 -16.53 -4.35
C LYS A 104 -5.73 -15.89 -5.55
N GLN A 105 -6.49 -15.27 -6.45
CA GLN A 105 -5.92 -14.57 -7.60
C GLN A 105 -5.11 -13.35 -7.16
N LEU A 106 -5.67 -12.54 -6.27
CA LEU A 106 -4.99 -11.40 -5.66
C LEU A 106 -3.66 -11.82 -5.00
N ASN A 107 -3.62 -12.98 -4.31
CA ASN A 107 -2.40 -13.51 -3.70
C ASN A 107 -1.35 -13.90 -4.75
N LYS A 108 -1.77 -14.51 -5.87
CA LYS A 108 -0.87 -14.83 -6.99
C LYS A 108 -0.26 -13.58 -7.59
N ASP A 109 -1.06 -12.53 -7.75
CA ASP A 109 -0.61 -11.25 -8.31
C ASP A 109 0.34 -10.52 -7.34
N MET A 110 0.07 -10.59 -6.04
CA MET A 110 1.00 -10.12 -5.00
C MET A 110 2.35 -10.87 -5.07
N MET A 111 2.36 -12.17 -5.34
CA MET A 111 3.61 -12.91 -5.56
C MET A 111 4.40 -12.41 -6.78
N VAL A 112 3.75 -11.88 -7.81
CA VAL A 112 4.45 -11.25 -8.95
C VAL A 112 5.18 -9.99 -8.46
N THR A 113 4.51 -9.15 -7.66
CA THR A 113 5.15 -7.98 -7.04
C THR A 113 6.32 -8.37 -6.15
N MET A 114 6.17 -9.39 -5.29
CA MET A 114 7.26 -9.91 -4.45
C MET A 114 8.45 -10.42 -5.27
N LYS A 115 8.20 -11.10 -6.40
CA LYS A 115 9.26 -11.51 -7.34
C LYS A 115 9.97 -10.29 -7.93
N GLY A 116 9.23 -9.23 -8.28
CA GLY A 116 9.79 -7.96 -8.73
C GLY A 116 10.74 -7.35 -7.69
N MET A 117 10.32 -7.32 -6.42
CA MET A 117 11.18 -6.88 -5.31
C MET A 117 12.45 -7.73 -5.18
N GLY A 118 12.35 -9.05 -5.39
CA GLY A 118 13.52 -9.93 -5.43
C GLY A 118 14.47 -9.59 -6.60
N MET A 119 13.90 -9.23 -7.75
CA MET A 119 14.65 -8.85 -8.95
C MET A 119 15.33 -7.48 -8.83
N MET A 120 14.82 -6.56 -8.01
CA MET A 120 15.40 -5.24 -7.78
C MET A 120 16.90 -5.24 -7.40
N LYS A 121 17.39 -6.33 -6.79
CA LYS A 121 18.81 -6.48 -6.40
C LYS A 121 19.73 -6.78 -7.59
N LYS A 122 19.19 -7.35 -8.67
CA LYS A 122 19.94 -7.81 -9.85
C LYS A 122 19.71 -6.89 -11.04
N ASP A 123 18.48 -6.46 -11.21
CA ASP A 123 18.01 -5.66 -12.33
C ASP A 123 16.82 -4.82 -11.85
N ALA A 124 17.09 -3.53 -11.59
CA ALA A 124 16.11 -2.61 -11.02
C ALA A 124 14.96 -2.34 -12.00
N ASP A 125 15.24 -2.19 -13.29
CA ASP A 125 14.22 -1.84 -14.28
C ASP A 125 13.26 -3.00 -14.48
N LYS A 126 13.79 -4.22 -14.58
CA LYS A 126 12.96 -5.43 -14.62
C LYS A 126 12.21 -5.65 -13.31
N GLY A 127 12.84 -5.38 -12.17
CA GLY A 127 12.20 -5.44 -10.86
C GLY A 127 10.99 -4.51 -10.78
N ILE A 128 11.16 -3.24 -11.16
CA ILE A 128 10.10 -2.22 -11.21
C ILE A 128 8.98 -2.64 -12.14
N SER A 129 9.30 -3.05 -13.37
CA SER A 129 8.29 -3.50 -14.34
C SER A 129 7.43 -4.67 -13.83
N MET A 130 8.05 -5.66 -13.16
CA MET A 130 7.30 -6.76 -12.55
C MET A 130 6.43 -6.30 -11.37
N MET A 131 6.90 -5.33 -10.57
CA MET A 131 6.11 -4.76 -9.49
C MET A 131 4.89 -4.00 -10.02
N GLU A 132 5.07 -3.16 -11.05
CA GLU A 132 3.97 -2.46 -11.74
C GLU A 132 2.96 -3.44 -12.33
N GLU A 133 3.42 -4.51 -12.99
CA GLU A 133 2.57 -5.56 -13.55
C GLU A 133 1.74 -6.26 -12.46
N GLY A 134 2.39 -6.67 -11.36
CA GLY A 134 1.71 -7.32 -10.24
C GLY A 134 0.65 -6.41 -9.62
N ILE A 135 0.97 -5.13 -9.41
CA ILE A 135 0.03 -4.14 -8.86
C ILE A 135 -1.15 -3.90 -9.78
N ALA A 136 -0.92 -3.75 -11.09
CA ALA A 136 -2.00 -3.59 -12.06
C ALA A 136 -2.95 -4.80 -12.09
N LYS A 137 -2.42 -6.02 -11.96
CA LYS A 137 -3.24 -7.24 -11.85
C LYS A 137 -4.04 -7.27 -10.54
N MET A 138 -3.42 -6.86 -9.43
CA MET A 138 -4.12 -6.73 -8.14
C MET A 138 -5.26 -5.71 -8.21
N GLU A 139 -5.05 -4.54 -8.83
CA GLU A 139 -6.11 -3.55 -9.08
C GLU A 139 -7.27 -4.17 -9.87
N LYS A 140 -6.94 -4.91 -10.95
CA LYS A 140 -7.95 -5.58 -11.77
C LYS A 140 -8.74 -6.64 -11.00
N ALA A 141 -8.08 -7.48 -10.20
CA ALA A 141 -8.73 -8.46 -9.35
C ALA A 141 -9.70 -7.79 -8.37
N MET A 142 -9.30 -6.68 -7.76
CA MET A 142 -10.15 -5.90 -6.85
C MET A 142 -11.34 -5.23 -7.53
N HIS A 143 -11.19 -4.80 -8.78
CA HIS A 143 -12.32 -4.29 -9.57
C HIS A 143 -13.38 -5.36 -9.83
N SER A 144 -12.97 -6.60 -10.14
CA SER A 144 -13.89 -7.72 -10.30
C SER A 144 -14.70 -7.99 -9.04
N VAL A 145 -14.05 -7.94 -7.86
CA VAL A 145 -14.72 -8.13 -6.56
C VAL A 145 -15.72 -7.00 -6.26
N LYS A 146 -15.38 -5.75 -6.55
CA LYS A 146 -16.28 -4.60 -6.32
C LYS A 146 -17.49 -4.61 -7.28
N GLY A 147 -17.36 -5.22 -8.44
CA GLY A 147 -18.42 -5.35 -9.45
C GLY A 147 -19.41 -6.47 -9.19
N MET A 148 -19.13 -7.38 -8.23
CA MET A 148 -20.00 -8.51 -7.85
C MET A 148 -21.17 -8.10 -6.94
N LYS A 149 -21.64 -6.84 -7.02
CA LYS A 149 -22.85 -6.39 -6.32
C LYS A 149 -24.12 -6.86 -7.02
#